data_AF-A0A7S0GJI9-F1
#
_entry.id   AF-A0A7S0GJI9-F1
#
_cell.length_a   1.000
_cell.length_b   1.000
_cell.length_c   1.000
_cell.angle_alpha   90.00
_cell.angle_beta   90.00
_cell.angle_gamma   90.00
#
_symmetry.space_group_name_H-M   'P 1'
#
loop_
_entity.id
_entity.type
_entity.pdbx_description
1 polymer ?
#
loop_
_entity_poly.entity_id
_entity_poly.type
_entity_poly.pdbx_seq_one_letter_code
_entity_poly.pdbx_strand_id
1 'polypeptide(L)'
;MLRDRGYYTGQVGKWQFHTYPRDKWNFTSDDEYGWHWRKIAGKMVHVTKKNELDAMEFLKTRPKDSPFLLTVAFFAPHGVDGDPQQYYPQNESFGLYNDVNFTIPLNGINMDESWNRLPSFFNEINEGRKRWHWRYDEPIKAEKMMKNFYRMETEVDKTCGNLIKELSRQGVLNKTLIIFTTDNGNSHGEHGLAGKW
;
A
#
# COMPACT_ATOMS: atom_id res chain seq x y z
N MET A 1 -2.46 8.94 24.57
CA MET A 1 -1.33 9.89 24.49
C MET A 1 -1.64 11.19 23.74
N LEU A 2 -2.20 11.18 22.51
CA LEU A 2 -2.66 12.44 21.86
C LEU A 2 -4.15 12.74 22.11
N ARG A 3 -5.01 11.71 22.05
CA ARG A 3 -6.45 11.85 22.35
C ARG A 3 -6.69 12.45 23.75
N ASP A 4 -5.96 11.94 24.74
CA ASP A 4 -6.02 12.42 26.13
C ASP A 4 -5.49 13.85 26.31
N ARG A 5 -4.87 14.43 25.26
CA ARG A 5 -4.38 15.81 25.20
C ARG A 5 -5.23 16.69 24.29
N GLY A 6 -6.45 16.26 23.97
CA GLY A 6 -7.43 17.05 23.21
C GLY A 6 -7.34 16.93 21.69
N TYR A 7 -6.52 16.01 21.16
CA TYR A 7 -6.52 15.74 19.72
C TYR A 7 -7.70 14.86 19.32
N TYR A 8 -8.35 15.19 18.22
CA TYR A 8 -9.28 14.29 17.54
C TYR A 8 -8.47 13.30 16.69
N THR A 9 -8.47 12.01 17.05
CA THR A 9 -7.61 11.00 16.42
C THR A 9 -8.38 10.06 15.50
N GLY A 10 -7.81 9.80 14.32
CA GLY A 10 -8.35 8.87 13.32
C GLY A 10 -7.31 7.86 12.84
N GLN A 11 -7.74 6.60 12.70
CA GLN A 11 -6.97 5.52 12.04
C GLN A 11 -7.79 4.98 10.87
N VAL A 12 -7.24 5.10 9.66
CA VAL A 12 -7.84 4.61 8.42
C VAL A 12 -6.92 3.57 7.79
N GLY A 13 -7.51 2.47 7.34
CA GLY A 13 -6.83 1.39 6.63
C GLY A 13 -6.25 0.32 7.54
N LYS A 14 -5.11 -0.22 7.11
CA LYS A 14 -4.44 -1.38 7.67
C LYS A 14 -4.03 -1.17 9.14
N TRP A 15 -4.36 -2.13 9.99
CA TRP A 15 -3.82 -2.26 11.35
C TRP A 15 -2.78 -3.39 11.42
N GLN A 16 -3.10 -4.58 10.87
CA GLN A 16 -2.19 -5.74 10.75
C GLN A 16 -1.47 -6.15 12.05
N PHE A 17 -2.07 -5.86 13.21
CA PHE A 17 -1.56 -6.33 14.50
C PHE A 17 -2.61 -7.23 15.15
N HIS A 18 -2.52 -7.48 16.46
CA HIS A 18 -3.58 -8.17 17.20
C HIS A 18 -4.93 -7.42 17.12
N THR A 19 -5.83 -7.64 18.07
CA THR A 19 -7.12 -6.94 18.14
C THR A 19 -6.99 -5.45 17.89
N TYR A 20 -7.69 -4.95 16.86
CA TYR A 20 -7.72 -3.53 16.51
C TYR A 20 -8.34 -2.73 17.67
N PRO A 21 -7.58 -1.86 18.37
CA PRO A 21 -8.08 -1.12 19.53
C PRO A 21 -8.99 0.06 19.13
N ARG A 22 -10.17 -0.22 18.58
CA ARG A 22 -11.10 0.80 18.07
C ARG A 22 -11.52 1.82 19.13
N ASP A 23 -11.64 1.39 20.38
CA ASP A 23 -12.00 2.21 21.53
C ASP A 23 -10.95 3.29 21.88
N LYS A 24 -9.75 3.22 21.28
CA LYS A 24 -8.66 4.19 21.48
C LYS A 24 -8.65 5.34 20.47
N TRP A 25 -9.53 5.32 19.48
CA TRP A 25 -9.63 6.34 18.43
C TRP A 25 -10.97 7.07 18.50
N ASN A 26 -11.03 8.29 17.97
CA ASN A 26 -12.31 8.99 17.79
C ASN A 26 -13.00 8.55 16.49
N PHE A 27 -12.22 8.11 15.51
CA PHE A 27 -12.68 7.64 14.20
C PHE A 27 -11.84 6.45 13.75
N THR A 28 -12.47 5.39 13.26
CA THR A 28 -11.77 4.23 12.66
C THR A 28 -12.49 3.72 11.44
N SER A 29 -11.73 3.31 10.42
CA SER A 29 -12.23 2.36 9.40
C SER A 29 -12.20 0.92 9.93
N ASP A 30 -12.60 -0.04 9.11
CA ASP A 30 -12.25 -1.45 9.32
C ASP A 30 -10.75 -1.70 9.14
N ASP A 31 -10.26 -2.85 9.60
CA ASP A 31 -8.89 -3.30 9.29
C ASP A 31 -8.85 -3.78 7.85
N GLU A 32 -8.31 -2.94 6.98
CA GLU A 32 -8.30 -3.17 5.53
C GLU A 32 -7.06 -3.98 5.09
N TYR A 33 -6.76 -5.07 5.81
CA TYR A 33 -5.62 -5.94 5.53
C TYR A 33 -5.98 -7.10 4.59
N GLY A 34 -5.09 -7.41 3.65
CA GLY A 34 -5.09 -8.66 2.89
C GLY A 34 -5.97 -8.69 1.64
N TRP A 35 -6.47 -7.54 1.18
CA TRP A 35 -7.33 -7.48 0.00
C TRP A 35 -7.13 -6.20 -0.82
N HIS A 36 -7.23 -6.31 -2.15
CA HIS A 36 -7.30 -5.15 -3.05
C HIS A 36 -8.73 -4.80 -3.42
N TRP A 37 -9.56 -5.80 -3.73
CA TRP A 37 -10.95 -5.60 -4.13
C TRP A 37 -11.93 -6.33 -3.21
N ARG A 38 -12.97 -5.62 -2.73
CA ARG A 38 -14.03 -6.21 -1.90
C ARG A 38 -15.39 -5.67 -2.31
N LYS A 39 -16.42 -6.51 -2.20
CA LYS A 39 -17.82 -6.09 -2.39
C LYS A 39 -18.33 -5.40 -1.13
N ILE A 40 -18.62 -4.10 -1.22
CA ILE A 40 -19.14 -3.26 -0.13
C ILE A 40 -20.46 -2.66 -0.62
N ALA A 41 -21.55 -2.89 0.13
CA ALA A 41 -22.90 -2.41 -0.22
C ALA A 41 -23.29 -2.70 -1.69
N GLY A 42 -22.95 -3.90 -2.18
CA GLY A 42 -23.28 -4.33 -3.54
C GLY A 42 -22.28 -3.92 -4.63
N LYS A 43 -21.33 -3.03 -4.36
CA LYS A 43 -20.35 -2.52 -5.34
C LYS A 43 -18.96 -3.07 -5.05
N MET A 44 -18.19 -3.35 -6.10
CA MET A 44 -16.76 -3.62 -5.95
C MET A 44 -16.03 -2.32 -5.65
N VAL A 45 -15.28 -2.30 -4.56
CA VAL A 45 -14.49 -1.16 -4.11
C VAL A 45 -13.04 -1.61 -3.93
N HIS A 46 -12.12 -0.82 -4.48
CA HIS A 46 -10.69 -1.04 -4.26
C HIS A 46 -10.26 -0.47 -2.90
N VAL A 47 -9.32 -1.13 -2.21
CA VAL A 47 -8.88 -0.76 -0.86
C VAL A 47 -8.33 0.66 -0.78
N THR A 48 -7.53 1.08 -1.76
CA THR A 48 -7.01 2.46 -1.82
C THR A 48 -8.14 3.47 -1.92
N LYS A 49 -9.19 3.16 -2.71
CA LYS A 49 -10.36 4.03 -2.83
C LYS A 49 -11.16 4.07 -1.52
N LYS A 50 -11.28 2.94 -0.83
CA LYS A 50 -11.92 2.87 0.49
C LYS A 50 -11.16 3.72 1.51
N ASN A 51 -9.83 3.62 1.55
CA ASN A 51 -8.98 4.44 2.42
C ASN A 51 -9.13 5.93 2.12
N GLU A 52 -9.19 6.33 0.84
CA GLU A 52 -9.46 7.72 0.45
C GLU A 52 -10.81 8.21 0.97
N LEU A 53 -11.87 7.43 0.79
CA LEU A 53 -13.23 7.81 1.21
C LEU A 53 -13.33 7.97 2.73
N ASP A 54 -12.76 7.05 3.49
CA ASP A 54 -12.78 7.10 4.96
C ASP A 54 -11.94 8.28 5.48
N ALA A 55 -10.75 8.51 4.90
CA ALA A 55 -9.90 9.63 5.28
C ALA A 55 -10.56 10.98 4.95
N MET A 56 -11.23 11.08 3.80
CA MET A 56 -12.04 12.25 3.45
C MET A 56 -13.20 12.45 4.42
N GLU A 57 -13.86 11.37 4.85
CA GLU A 57 -14.94 11.45 5.82
C GLU A 57 -14.45 11.95 7.17
N PHE A 58 -13.31 11.44 7.65
CA PHE A 58 -12.65 11.98 8.84
C PHE A 58 -12.39 13.48 8.70
N LEU A 59 -11.79 13.91 7.58
CA LEU A 59 -11.47 15.32 7.37
C LEU A 59 -12.75 16.18 7.32
N LYS A 60 -13.84 15.67 6.76
CA LYS A 60 -15.13 16.39 6.71
C LYS A 60 -15.78 16.49 8.09
N THR A 61 -15.82 15.40 8.85
CA THR A 61 -16.62 15.29 10.08
C THR A 61 -15.88 15.66 11.36
N ARG A 62 -14.54 15.68 11.36
CA ARG A 62 -13.78 16.06 12.56
C ARG A 62 -14.19 17.46 13.08
N PRO A 63 -14.22 17.68 14.40
CA PRO A 63 -14.38 19.01 15.00
C PRO A 63 -13.33 19.98 14.44
N LYS A 64 -13.76 21.19 14.03
CA LYS A 64 -12.86 22.18 13.41
C LYS A 64 -12.04 22.97 14.43
N ASP A 65 -12.51 23.02 15.67
CA ASP A 65 -11.88 23.78 16.76
C ASP A 65 -10.90 22.93 17.59
N SER A 66 -10.56 21.72 17.13
CA SER A 66 -9.63 20.80 17.81
C SER A 66 -8.46 20.42 16.91
N PRO A 67 -7.24 20.26 17.46
CA PRO A 67 -6.15 19.66 16.69
C PRO A 67 -6.49 18.21 16.36
N PHE A 68 -5.88 17.67 15.30
CA PHE A 68 -6.18 16.31 14.85
C PHE A 68 -4.91 15.51 14.56
N LEU A 69 -5.05 14.19 14.65
CA LEU A 69 -4.12 13.22 14.10
C LEU A 69 -4.93 12.32 13.17
N LEU A 70 -4.49 12.17 11.92
CA LEU A 70 -5.03 11.19 11.01
C LEU A 70 -3.90 10.30 10.51
N THR A 71 -4.00 9.01 10.77
CA THR A 71 -3.17 7.99 10.14
C THR A 71 -3.96 7.37 9.00
N VAL A 72 -3.39 7.35 7.80
CA VAL A 72 -3.92 6.63 6.64
C VAL A 72 -2.91 5.55 6.27
N ALA A 73 -3.17 4.32 6.70
CA ALA A 73 -2.31 3.16 6.50
C ALA A 73 -2.82 2.35 5.30
N PHE A 74 -2.24 2.58 4.13
CA PHE A 74 -2.63 1.86 2.92
C PHE A 74 -2.23 0.38 2.99
N PHE A 75 -3.06 -0.49 2.42
CA PHE A 75 -2.63 -1.87 2.10
C PHE A 75 -1.86 -1.90 0.79
N ALA A 76 -2.34 -1.21 -0.25
CA ALA A 76 -1.56 -1.04 -1.47
C ALA A 76 -0.22 -0.33 -1.19
N PRO A 77 0.89 -0.72 -1.84
CA PRO A 77 0.99 -1.69 -2.94
C PRO A 77 1.27 -3.14 -2.50
N HIS A 78 1.02 -3.50 -1.24
CA HIS A 78 1.26 -4.87 -0.77
C HIS A 78 0.52 -5.89 -1.65
N GLY A 79 1.19 -7.00 -1.98
CA GLY A 79 0.58 -8.09 -2.75
C GLY A 79 -0.42 -8.89 -1.92
N VAL A 80 -1.44 -9.47 -2.53
CA VAL A 80 -2.34 -10.40 -1.81
C VAL A 80 -1.57 -11.68 -1.49
N ASP A 81 -1.41 -11.99 -0.20
CA ASP A 81 -0.66 -13.17 0.23
C ASP A 81 -1.36 -14.45 -0.22
N GLY A 82 -0.59 -15.44 -0.68
CA GLY A 82 -1.11 -16.70 -1.20
C GLY A 82 -1.70 -16.64 -2.62
N ASP A 83 -1.75 -15.46 -3.25
CA ASP A 83 -2.20 -15.31 -4.65
C ASP A 83 -1.00 -15.04 -5.58
N PRO A 84 -0.69 -15.93 -6.55
CA PRO A 84 0.39 -15.72 -7.50
C PRO A 84 0.26 -14.46 -8.38
N GLN A 85 -0.96 -13.94 -8.57
CA GLN A 85 -1.16 -12.70 -9.34
C GLN A 85 -0.76 -11.45 -8.55
N GLN A 86 -0.79 -11.53 -7.22
CA GLN A 86 -0.33 -10.54 -6.22
C GLN A 86 -0.96 -9.13 -6.29
N TYR A 87 -1.00 -8.48 -7.44
CA TYR A 87 -1.25 -7.04 -7.60
C TYR A 87 -2.44 -6.75 -8.51
N TYR A 88 -3.49 -6.17 -7.93
CA TYR A 88 -4.74 -5.86 -8.61
C TYR A 88 -5.07 -4.35 -8.53
N PRO A 89 -4.50 -3.53 -9.43
CA PRO A 89 -4.74 -2.09 -9.45
C PRO A 89 -6.20 -1.73 -9.74
N GLN A 90 -6.53 -0.46 -9.55
CA GLN A 90 -7.82 0.13 -9.92
C GLN A 90 -8.06 0.12 -11.43
N ASN A 91 -9.34 0.05 -11.82
CA ASN A 91 -9.70 0.02 -13.23
C ASN A 91 -9.20 1.27 -13.98
N GLU A 92 -9.25 2.42 -13.31
CA GLU A 92 -8.86 3.71 -13.85
C GLU A 92 -7.35 3.84 -14.10
N SER A 93 -6.52 3.00 -13.48
CA SER A 93 -5.06 3.03 -13.64
C SER A 93 -4.54 1.99 -14.64
N PHE A 94 -5.38 1.06 -15.15
CA PHE A 94 -4.94 0.02 -16.09
C PHE A 94 -4.33 0.57 -17.38
N GLY A 95 -4.70 1.78 -17.80
CA GLY A 95 -4.10 2.45 -18.96
C GLY A 95 -2.67 2.95 -18.71
N LEU A 96 -2.29 3.15 -17.44
CA LEU A 96 -0.98 3.71 -17.10
C LEU A 96 0.13 2.71 -17.39
N TYR A 97 1.25 3.25 -17.85
CA TYR A 97 2.49 2.51 -18.14
C TYR A 97 2.40 1.45 -19.24
N ASN A 98 1.34 1.44 -20.06
CA ASN A 98 1.25 0.49 -21.18
C ASN A 98 2.39 0.67 -22.18
N ASP A 99 2.75 1.92 -22.48
CA ASP A 99 3.82 2.29 -23.41
C ASP A 99 5.21 2.30 -22.75
N VAL A 100 5.28 2.00 -21.45
CA VAL A 100 6.54 1.88 -20.73
C VAL A 100 6.98 0.43 -20.83
N ASN A 101 8.09 0.22 -21.52
CA ASN A 101 8.84 -1.02 -21.38
C ASN A 101 9.66 -0.90 -20.09
N PHE A 102 9.18 -1.54 -19.02
CA PHE A 102 10.03 -1.78 -17.88
C PHE A 102 11.05 -2.81 -18.34
N THR A 103 12.14 -2.37 -18.97
CA THR A 103 13.40 -3.07 -18.85
C THR A 103 13.69 -3.07 -17.38
N ILE A 104 13.18 -4.08 -16.68
CA ILE A 104 13.59 -4.41 -15.33
C ILE A 104 15.10 -4.39 -15.45
N PRO A 105 15.79 -3.47 -14.77
CA PRO A 105 17.24 -3.45 -14.83
C PRO A 105 17.64 -4.87 -14.51
N LEU A 106 18.49 -5.48 -15.36
CA LEU A 106 19.13 -6.81 -15.38
C LEU A 106 19.23 -7.64 -14.06
N ASN A 107 18.25 -7.56 -13.16
CA ASN A 107 18.38 -7.71 -11.71
C ASN A 107 17.23 -8.56 -11.15
N GLY A 108 16.18 -8.84 -11.95
CA GLY A 108 15.07 -9.69 -11.55
C GLY A 108 15.04 -11.05 -12.25
N ILE A 109 15.68 -11.17 -13.41
CA ILE A 109 15.68 -12.38 -14.24
C ILE A 109 17.12 -12.90 -14.31
N ASN A 110 17.31 -14.23 -14.23
CA ASN A 110 18.64 -14.89 -14.18
C ASN A 110 19.48 -14.51 -12.95
N MET A 111 18.87 -14.52 -11.75
CA MET A 111 19.53 -14.15 -10.50
C MET A 111 20.24 -15.30 -9.79
N ASP A 112 20.43 -16.45 -10.45
CA ASP A 112 21.00 -17.65 -9.84
C ASP A 112 22.39 -17.40 -9.24
N GLU A 113 23.24 -16.61 -9.89
CA GLU A 113 24.57 -16.29 -9.36
C GLU A 113 24.48 -15.52 -8.02
N SER A 114 23.59 -14.53 -7.94
CA SER A 114 23.37 -13.76 -6.72
C SER A 114 22.65 -14.57 -5.65
N TRP A 115 21.69 -15.40 -6.03
CA TRP A 115 20.97 -16.31 -5.16
C TRP A 115 21.90 -17.33 -4.50
N ASN A 116 22.78 -17.96 -5.29
CA ASN A 116 23.74 -18.95 -4.81
C ASN A 116 24.84 -18.35 -3.91
N ARG A 117 25.00 -17.02 -3.87
CA ARG A 117 25.87 -16.32 -2.92
C ARG A 117 25.21 -16.04 -1.57
N LEU A 118 23.88 -16.18 -1.46
CA LEU A 118 23.19 -15.96 -0.20
C LEU A 118 23.54 -17.05 0.82
N PRO A 119 23.46 -16.76 2.13
CA PRO A 119 23.61 -17.77 3.16
C PRO A 119 22.66 -18.96 2.95
N SER A 120 23.08 -20.17 3.31
CA SER A 120 22.35 -21.42 3.03
C SER A 120 20.93 -21.53 3.60
N PHE A 121 20.55 -20.67 4.56
CA PHE A 121 19.17 -20.58 5.04
C PHE A 121 18.23 -19.89 4.05
N PHE A 122 18.74 -19.16 3.07
CA PHE A 122 18.01 -18.78 1.86
C PHE A 122 17.99 -19.98 0.91
N ASN A 123 16.88 -20.70 0.92
CA ASN A 123 16.63 -21.83 0.03
C ASN A 123 15.21 -21.72 -0.57
N GLU A 124 14.81 -22.66 -1.42
CA GLU A 124 13.55 -22.60 -2.17
C GLU A 124 12.27 -22.59 -1.30
N ILE A 125 12.36 -22.90 0.00
CA ILE A 125 11.22 -22.74 0.91
C ILE A 125 11.02 -21.29 1.40
N ASN A 126 12.04 -20.44 1.23
CA ASN A 126 11.99 -19.02 1.60
C ASN A 126 10.83 -18.32 0.87
N GLU A 127 10.10 -17.48 1.61
CA GLU A 127 8.90 -16.81 1.10
C GLU A 127 9.23 -15.79 -0.01
N GLY A 128 10.35 -15.08 0.12
CA GLY A 128 10.83 -14.14 -0.89
C GLY A 128 11.21 -14.84 -2.18
N ARG A 129 11.83 -16.03 -2.08
CA ARG A 129 12.16 -16.88 -3.23
C ARG A 129 10.93 -17.44 -3.93
N LYS A 130 9.94 -17.94 -3.17
CA LYS A 130 8.65 -18.38 -3.73
C LYS A 130 7.94 -17.26 -4.50
N ARG A 131 7.90 -16.05 -3.91
CA ARG A 131 7.29 -14.88 -4.55
C ARG A 131 8.09 -14.42 -5.77
N TRP A 132 9.41 -14.62 -5.79
CA TRP A 132 10.22 -14.35 -6.97
C TRP A 132 9.77 -15.20 -8.16
N HIS A 133 9.52 -16.50 -7.95
CA HIS A 133 8.95 -17.37 -8.98
C HIS A 133 7.55 -16.95 -9.46
N TRP A 134 6.75 -16.30 -8.62
CA TRP A 134 5.45 -15.78 -9.06
C TRP A 134 5.58 -14.51 -9.89
N ARG A 135 6.61 -13.71 -9.62
CA ARG A 135 6.67 -12.32 -10.10
C ARG A 135 7.71 -12.07 -11.18
N TYR A 136 8.87 -12.70 -11.12
CA TYR A 136 10.07 -12.21 -11.81
C TYR A 136 10.88 -13.29 -12.54
N ASP A 137 10.55 -14.57 -12.42
CA ASP A 137 11.30 -15.66 -13.08
C ASP A 137 11.09 -15.75 -14.60
N GLU A 138 10.14 -14.98 -15.15
CA GLU A 138 9.91 -14.82 -16.59
C GLU A 138 9.71 -13.34 -16.94
N PRO A 139 10.25 -12.86 -18.09
CA PRO A 139 10.12 -11.45 -18.50
C PRO A 139 8.69 -10.92 -18.51
N ILE A 140 7.73 -11.72 -19.00
CA ILE A 140 6.32 -11.31 -19.10
C ILE A 140 5.65 -11.17 -17.73
N LYS A 141 5.98 -12.04 -16.77
CA LYS A 141 5.50 -11.91 -15.39
C LYS A 141 6.07 -10.64 -14.78
N ALA A 142 7.37 -10.45 -14.97
CA ALA A 142 8.14 -9.36 -14.40
C ALA A 142 7.59 -8.00 -14.87
N GLU A 143 7.37 -7.84 -16.18
CA GLU A 143 6.77 -6.64 -16.76
C GLU A 143 5.35 -6.38 -16.21
N LYS A 144 4.49 -7.40 -16.21
CA LYS A 144 3.12 -7.30 -15.67
C LYS A 144 3.13 -6.87 -14.20
N MET A 145 3.98 -7.49 -13.38
CA MET A 145 4.07 -7.21 -11.95
C MET A 145 4.56 -5.80 -11.67
N MET A 146 5.59 -5.33 -12.38
CA MET A 146 6.09 -3.96 -12.23
C MET A 146 5.05 -2.93 -12.66
N LYS A 147 4.36 -3.15 -13.79
CA LYS A 147 3.25 -2.29 -14.24
C LYS A 147 2.16 -2.20 -13.17
N ASN A 148 1.68 -3.33 -12.65
CA ASN A 148 0.64 -3.35 -11.64
C ASN A 148 1.09 -2.74 -10.30
N PHE A 149 2.33 -2.98 -9.88
CA PHE A 149 2.91 -2.36 -8.70
C PHE A 149 2.93 -0.82 -8.82
N TYR A 150 3.49 -0.27 -9.91
CA TYR A 150 3.55 1.17 -10.11
C TYR A 150 2.18 1.83 -10.32
N ARG A 151 1.20 1.10 -10.88
CA ARG A 151 -0.19 1.56 -10.94
C ARG A 151 -0.76 1.78 -9.55
N MET A 152 -0.59 0.80 -8.65
CA MET A 152 -1.04 0.94 -7.26
C MET A 152 -0.30 2.03 -6.50
N GLU A 153 1.00 2.22 -6.73
CA GLU A 153 1.76 3.35 -6.18
C GLU A 153 1.19 4.69 -6.65
N THR A 154 0.87 4.81 -7.94
CA THR A 154 0.21 6.02 -8.49
C THR A 154 -1.15 6.28 -7.86
N GLU A 155 -1.89 5.23 -7.55
CA GLU A 155 -3.18 5.35 -6.88
C GLU A 155 -3.03 5.85 -5.44
N VAL A 156 -2.04 5.36 -4.70
CA VAL A 156 -1.70 5.85 -3.36
C VAL A 156 -1.28 7.32 -3.43
N ASP A 157 -0.37 7.67 -4.34
CA ASP A 157 0.07 9.05 -4.58
C ASP A 157 -1.12 9.98 -4.89
N LYS A 158 -2.03 9.55 -5.78
CA LYS A 158 -3.25 10.29 -6.11
C LYS A 158 -4.11 10.52 -4.87
N THR A 159 -4.28 9.51 -4.01
CA THR A 159 -5.02 9.67 -2.75
C THR A 159 -4.31 10.65 -1.81
N CYS A 160 -2.99 10.57 -1.65
CA CYS A 160 -2.22 11.56 -0.89
C CYS A 160 -2.45 12.98 -1.42
N GLY A 161 -2.37 13.18 -2.74
CA GLY A 161 -2.66 14.45 -3.39
C GLY A 161 -4.08 14.96 -3.15
N ASN A 162 -5.08 14.07 -3.15
CA ASN A 162 -6.46 14.41 -2.83
C ASN A 162 -6.62 14.85 -1.36
N LEU A 163 -5.98 14.18 -0.42
CA LEU A 163 -6.01 14.57 1.00
C LEU A 163 -5.33 15.93 1.23
N ILE A 164 -4.19 16.18 0.58
CA ILE A 164 -3.50 17.48 0.64
C ILE A 164 -4.40 18.59 0.08
N LYS A 165 -5.06 18.35 -1.06
CA LYS A 165 -6.03 19.30 -1.64
C LYS A 165 -7.18 19.59 -0.68
N GLU A 166 -7.69 18.58 0.01
CA GLU A 166 -8.76 18.76 1.00
C GLU A 166 -8.29 19.57 2.22
N LEU A 167 -7.09 19.31 2.74
CA LEU A 167 -6.48 20.12 3.80
C LEU A 167 -6.30 21.58 3.38
N SER A 168 -5.86 21.81 2.13
CA SER A 168 -5.74 23.14 1.55
C SER A 168 -7.10 23.83 1.43
N ARG A 169 -8.12 23.12 0.94
CA ARG A 169 -9.50 23.63 0.79
C ARG A 169 -10.10 24.03 2.14
N GLN A 170 -9.78 23.29 3.20
CA GLN A 170 -10.21 23.60 4.57
C GLN A 170 -9.35 24.70 5.24
N GLY A 171 -8.30 25.20 4.58
CA GLY A 171 -7.43 26.26 5.13
C GLY A 171 -6.51 25.80 6.27
N VAL A 172 -6.28 24.49 6.42
CA VAL A 172 -5.50 23.93 7.54
C VAL A 172 -4.15 23.32 7.11
N LEU A 173 -3.85 23.27 5.81
CA LEU A 173 -2.60 22.67 5.30
C LEU A 173 -1.34 23.27 5.95
N ASN A 174 -1.25 24.60 6.03
CA ASN A 174 -0.09 25.29 6.63
C ASN A 174 0.03 25.10 8.16
N LYS A 175 -0.93 24.44 8.79
CA LYS A 175 -0.93 24.08 10.22
C LYS A 175 -0.85 22.56 10.43
N THR A 176 -0.62 21.80 9.36
CA THR A 176 -0.61 20.33 9.40
C THR A 176 0.79 19.83 9.07
N LEU A 177 1.40 19.09 10.00
CA LEU A 177 2.60 18.31 9.70
C LEU A 177 2.18 17.04 8.97
N ILE A 178 2.74 16.83 7.77
CA ILE A 178 2.50 15.63 6.96
C ILE A 178 3.77 14.78 7.01
N ILE A 179 3.59 13.50 7.36
CA ILE A 179 4.65 12.50 7.36
C ILE A 179 4.22 11.43 6.36
N PHE A 180 5.06 11.18 5.36
CA PHE A 180 4.91 10.07 4.43
C PHE A 180 6.06 9.10 4.65
N THR A 181 5.75 7.83 4.86
CA THR A 181 6.74 6.79 5.15
C THR A 181 6.16 5.41 4.81
N THR A 182 6.99 4.37 4.92
CA THR A 182 6.64 2.97 4.68
C THR A 182 7.01 2.11 5.89
N ASP A 183 6.29 1.01 6.11
CA ASP A 183 6.62 0.01 7.14
C ASP A 183 7.89 -0.77 6.80
N ASN A 184 8.13 -1.04 5.51
CA ASN A 184 9.30 -1.75 4.99
C ASN A 184 9.56 -1.43 3.51
N GLY A 185 10.68 -1.94 2.98
CA GLY A 185 10.97 -1.95 1.55
C GLY A 185 10.31 -3.11 0.80
N ASN A 186 10.67 -3.27 -0.48
CA ASN A 186 10.23 -4.36 -1.34
C ASN A 186 11.35 -4.70 -2.34
N SER A 187 11.80 -5.95 -2.35
CA SER A 187 12.64 -6.49 -3.41
C SER A 187 11.78 -6.75 -4.65
N HIS A 188 12.25 -6.23 -5.78
CA HIS A 188 11.65 -6.30 -7.11
C HIS A 188 12.34 -7.32 -8.01
N GLY A 189 13.02 -8.29 -7.40
CA GLY A 189 13.75 -9.35 -8.09
C GLY A 189 15.20 -9.48 -7.65
N GLU A 190 15.74 -8.46 -6.96
CA GLU A 190 17.14 -8.44 -6.53
C GLU A 190 17.48 -9.69 -5.74
N HIS A 191 18.65 -10.27 -6.02
CA HIS A 191 19.15 -11.50 -5.41
C HIS A 191 18.24 -12.73 -5.60
N GLY A 192 17.30 -12.71 -6.54
CA GLY A 192 16.34 -13.79 -6.73
C GLY A 192 15.25 -13.80 -5.66
N LEU A 193 14.97 -12.64 -5.06
CA LEU A 193 13.97 -12.43 -4.01
C LEU A 193 12.89 -11.45 -4.46
N ALA A 194 11.70 -11.59 -3.89
CA ALA A 194 10.60 -10.66 -4.06
C ALA A 194 9.91 -10.38 -2.72
N GLY A 195 9.50 -9.13 -2.46
CA GLY A 195 8.91 -8.81 -1.16
C GLY A 195 9.96 -8.45 -0.12
N LYS A 196 9.79 -8.97 1.09
CA LYS A 196 10.65 -8.69 2.24
C LYS A 196 10.70 -9.91 3.15
N TRP A 197 11.46 -10.94 2.76
CA TRP A 197 11.53 -12.24 3.46
C TRP A 197 12.81 -13.00 3.07
#